data_AF-A0A2E4EIH7-F1
#
_entry.id   AF-A0A2E4EIH7-F1
#
_cell.length_a   1.000
_cell.length_b   1.000
_cell.length_c   1.000
_cell.angle_alpha   90.00
_cell.angle_beta   90.00
_cell.angle_gamma   90.00
#
_symmetry.space_group_name_H-M   'P 1'
#
loop_
_entity.id
_entity.type
_entity.pdbx_description
1 polymer ?
#
loop_
_entity_poly.entity_id
_entity_poly.type
_entity_poly.pdbx_seq_one_letter_code
_entity_poly.pdbx_strand_id
1 'polypeptide(L)'
;MTVSECVKSTKPYFTLAAWKHNHPNIHSKAKREGWLDTCIDAIQTPECWDKVTCIEDAKQFKTIYAWRHGNPDAFSHAQVQEWFEECTFHFADQSMVERTWYKMRCLRSARRFESLKDWRLSEHSAYYAAMQYDWIEDCSKHFTPHEGKQLYWTLERCIEDAKKYSVLKDWRKNGRGAYQSACRHKWIEQCTAHMQRGGTLQSDGFEPKWTLEICLASAKQHTSQKIWLESDFESYKAALQYGWFKKCTEHMTTLIPKRSYKSYSKQECIASAENYETRLDWRIGDPSARNAAIKFGWYELCCEHMIPGFDRLKVKLTFDECKESAEQYNTRDEWKKGDPVYYRQAQIKGWMDECCSHMKRKPIKRTYTLEVCKASAANFSSRTKWAKGDNLVYQAASREGWMDECCSHMKPLRTMKPRARKWTEEKCMESAAKYQTRSEWLDAEYIAYKAAKRYGYFDKCVAHMSRKLKWTLETCVKLASNCESIRQFREKHAAAYSAASNYRWLEECRAAVGLNLQA
;
A
#
# COMPACT_ATOMS: atom_id res chain seq x y z
N MET A 1 24.21 19.42 53.56
CA MET A 1 24.41 18.79 52.23
C MET A 1 25.77 18.11 52.18
N THR A 2 25.76 16.84 52.56
CA THR A 2 26.86 15.88 52.46
C THR A 2 26.89 15.24 51.05
N VAL A 3 27.97 14.52 50.70
CA VAL A 3 28.04 13.71 49.46
C VAL A 3 26.87 12.75 49.34
N SER A 4 26.50 12.07 50.44
CA SER A 4 25.40 11.10 50.44
C SER A 4 24.05 11.76 50.15
N GLU A 5 23.80 12.95 50.69
CA GLU A 5 22.58 13.73 50.39
C GLU A 5 22.56 14.20 48.93
N CYS A 6 23.73 14.57 48.39
CA CYS A 6 23.89 14.96 46.99
C CYS A 6 23.59 13.78 46.03
N VAL A 7 24.16 12.60 46.31
CA VAL A 7 23.92 11.37 45.54
C VAL A 7 22.47 10.90 45.67
N LYS A 8 21.83 11.04 46.84
CA LYS A 8 20.39 10.75 46.97
C LYS A 8 19.54 11.64 46.07
N SER A 9 19.93 12.90 45.87
CA SER A 9 19.21 13.83 44.98
C SER A 9 19.36 13.49 43.50
N THR A 10 20.34 12.68 43.09
CA THR A 10 20.56 12.30 41.68
C THR A 10 19.73 11.07 41.29
N LYS A 11 19.35 10.22 42.26
CA LYS A 11 18.57 8.99 42.05
C LYS A 11 17.28 9.15 41.21
N PRO A 12 16.52 10.25 41.27
CA PRO A 12 15.32 10.42 40.46
C PRO A 12 15.58 10.79 38.98
N TYR A 13 16.83 11.00 38.56
CA TYR A 13 17.16 11.60 37.26
C TYR A 13 18.11 10.73 36.43
N PHE A 14 17.80 10.54 35.15
CA PHE A 14 18.53 9.65 34.22
C PHE A 14 19.64 10.33 33.42
N THR A 15 19.67 11.66 33.40
CA THR A 15 20.73 12.42 32.76
C THR A 15 21.24 13.51 33.68
N LEU A 16 22.53 13.77 33.62
CA LEU A 16 23.15 14.90 34.32
C LEU A 16 22.43 16.22 33.98
N ALA A 17 21.93 16.35 32.75
CA ALA A 17 21.16 17.51 32.30
C ALA A 17 19.82 17.65 33.05
N ALA A 18 19.06 16.57 33.22
CA ALA A 18 17.79 16.59 33.94
C ALA A 18 17.96 16.88 35.44
N TRP A 19 18.98 16.29 36.07
CA TRP A 19 19.30 16.59 37.48
C TRP A 19 19.75 18.05 37.64
N LYS A 20 20.63 18.54 36.76
CA LYS A 20 21.10 19.93 36.77
C LYS A 20 19.96 20.94 36.61
N HIS A 21 18.99 20.64 35.76
CA HIS A 21 17.85 21.54 35.51
C HIS A 21 16.96 21.69 36.74
N ASN A 22 16.66 20.59 37.43
CA ASN A 22 15.78 20.58 38.60
C ASN A 22 16.49 20.97 39.90
N HIS A 23 17.78 20.72 40.00
CA HIS A 23 18.58 21.02 41.19
C HIS A 23 19.86 21.81 40.88
N PRO A 24 19.76 23.02 40.29
CA PRO A 24 20.92 23.80 39.83
C PRO A 24 21.87 24.22 40.96
N ASN A 25 21.32 24.46 42.16
CA ASN A 25 22.10 24.84 43.35
C ASN A 25 22.88 23.65 43.92
N ILE A 26 22.28 22.46 43.90
CA ILE A 26 22.90 21.21 44.36
C ILE A 26 23.99 20.79 43.38
N HIS A 27 23.72 20.84 42.07
CA HIS A 27 24.70 20.58 41.01
C HIS A 27 25.90 21.53 41.09
N SER A 28 25.66 22.84 41.30
CA SER A 28 26.74 23.83 41.45
C SER A 28 27.59 23.59 42.69
N LYS A 29 26.98 23.08 43.77
CA LYS A 29 27.69 22.66 44.97
C LYS A 29 28.50 21.39 44.73
N ALA A 30 27.93 20.37 44.10
CA ALA A 30 28.63 19.13 43.73
C ALA A 30 29.88 19.40 42.87
N LYS A 31 29.79 20.38 41.95
CA LYS A 31 30.94 20.80 41.12
C LYS A 31 32.04 21.49 41.94
N ARG A 32 31.69 22.33 42.91
CA ARG A 32 32.67 23.03 43.77
C ARG A 32 33.40 22.09 44.73
N GLU A 33 32.68 21.10 45.24
CA GLU A 33 33.20 20.16 46.24
C GLU A 33 33.82 18.88 45.63
N GLY A 34 33.81 18.74 44.29
CA GLY A 34 34.41 17.59 43.58
C GLY A 34 33.58 16.30 43.61
N TRP A 35 32.27 16.38 43.87
CA TRP A 35 31.37 15.22 43.98
C TRP A 35 30.64 14.87 42.68
N LEU A 36 30.99 15.53 41.58
CA LEU A 36 30.24 15.46 40.34
C LEU A 36 30.34 14.06 39.71
N ASP A 37 31.53 13.45 39.71
CA ASP A 37 31.76 12.14 39.10
C ASP A 37 31.02 11.04 39.87
N THR A 38 31.05 11.07 41.21
CA THR A 38 30.25 10.14 42.04
C THR A 38 28.74 10.31 41.86
N CYS A 39 28.27 11.54 41.59
CA CYS A 39 26.88 11.80 41.24
C CYS A 39 26.52 11.30 39.83
N ILE A 40 27.45 11.39 38.87
CA ILE A 40 27.29 10.88 37.50
C ILE A 40 27.27 9.35 37.50
N ASP A 41 28.15 8.69 38.24
CA ASP A 41 28.19 7.23 38.36
C ASP A 41 26.88 6.70 38.95
N ALA A 42 26.34 7.38 39.96
CA ALA A 42 25.04 7.05 40.54
C ALA A 42 23.85 7.24 39.58
N ILE A 43 23.98 8.10 38.55
CA ILE A 43 22.99 8.25 37.46
C ILE A 43 23.12 7.10 36.44
N GLN A 44 24.32 6.51 36.30
CA GLN A 44 24.64 5.51 35.28
C GLN A 44 24.46 4.06 35.74
N THR A 45 24.26 3.78 37.04
CA THR A 45 23.98 2.43 37.56
C THR A 45 22.50 2.03 37.33
N PRO A 46 22.21 0.98 36.53
CA PRO A 46 20.86 0.62 36.12
C PRO A 46 20.21 -0.33 37.15
N GLU A 47 19.60 0.21 38.19
CA GLU A 47 18.73 -0.54 39.12
C GLU A 47 17.49 0.29 39.51
N CYS A 48 16.75 0.84 38.54
CA CYS A 48 15.74 1.86 38.84
C CYS A 48 14.31 1.58 38.37
N TRP A 49 14.07 0.55 37.55
CA TRP A 49 12.70 0.18 37.15
C TRP A 49 12.44 -1.30 37.34
N ASP A 50 11.63 -1.60 38.34
CA ASP A 50 10.88 -2.84 38.41
C ASP A 50 9.44 -2.60 37.91
N LYS A 51 8.68 -3.67 37.71
CA LYS A 51 7.30 -3.56 37.21
C LYS A 51 6.40 -2.72 38.12
N VAL A 52 6.65 -2.72 39.43
CA VAL A 52 5.81 -2.05 40.43
C VAL A 52 6.01 -0.53 40.36
N THR A 53 7.27 -0.10 40.40
CA THR A 53 7.67 1.31 40.27
C THR A 53 7.24 1.89 38.93
N CYS A 54 7.33 1.12 37.84
CA CYS A 54 6.88 1.55 36.52
C CYS A 54 5.36 1.78 36.46
N ILE A 55 4.57 0.92 37.12
CA ILE A 55 3.11 1.08 37.24
C ILE A 55 2.75 2.29 38.11
N GLU A 56 3.46 2.51 39.22
CA GLU A 56 3.25 3.66 40.10
C GLU A 56 3.57 4.98 39.40
N ASP A 57 4.63 5.02 38.60
CA ASP A 57 4.97 6.17 37.77
C ASP A 57 3.87 6.45 36.72
N ALA A 58 3.41 5.42 36.01
CA ALA A 58 2.33 5.56 35.03
C ALA A 58 1.05 6.16 35.66
N LYS A 59 0.70 5.75 36.90
CA LYS A 59 -0.46 6.26 37.64
C LYS A 59 -0.41 7.75 37.99
N GLN A 60 0.77 8.38 37.96
CA GLN A 60 0.91 9.81 38.22
C GLN A 60 0.35 10.66 37.06
N PHE A 61 0.19 10.06 35.88
CA PHE A 61 -0.26 10.73 34.68
C PHE A 61 -1.74 10.43 34.42
N LYS A 62 -2.43 11.35 33.75
CA LYS A 62 -3.84 11.16 33.34
C LYS A 62 -4.00 10.57 31.94
N THR A 63 -2.96 10.68 31.10
CA THR A 63 -2.97 10.18 29.73
C THR A 63 -1.64 9.53 29.37
N ILE A 64 -1.67 8.59 28.43
CA ILE A 64 -0.46 7.92 27.91
C ILE A 64 0.49 8.95 27.28
N TYR A 65 -0.04 9.99 26.63
CA TYR A 65 0.78 11.07 26.07
C TYR A 65 1.51 11.85 27.16
N ALA A 66 0.81 12.23 28.23
CA ALA A 66 1.42 12.91 29.37
C ALA A 66 2.49 12.03 30.04
N TRP A 67 2.27 10.71 30.13
CA TRP A 67 3.26 9.79 30.63
C TRP A 67 4.49 9.68 29.71
N ARG A 68 4.28 9.52 28.40
CA ARG A 68 5.37 9.45 27.41
C ARG A 68 6.26 10.68 27.41
N HIS A 69 5.68 11.87 27.56
CA HIS A 69 6.43 13.12 27.55
C HIS A 69 6.92 13.56 28.94
N GLY A 70 6.24 13.15 30.00
CA GLY A 70 6.60 13.45 31.39
C GLY A 70 7.68 12.51 31.94
N ASN A 71 7.64 11.23 31.57
CA ASN A 71 8.65 10.23 31.91
C ASN A 71 8.89 9.25 30.74
N PRO A 72 9.64 9.70 29.70
CA PRO A 72 9.91 8.88 28.51
C PRO A 72 10.73 7.61 28.82
N ASP A 73 11.52 7.63 29.90
CA ASP A 73 12.39 6.53 30.28
C ASP A 73 11.59 5.36 30.88
N ALA A 74 10.66 5.64 31.81
CA ALA A 74 9.71 4.65 32.32
C ALA A 74 8.81 4.09 31.21
N PHE A 75 8.31 4.98 30.34
CA PHE A 75 7.49 4.59 29.19
C PHE A 75 8.23 3.63 28.23
N SER A 76 9.49 3.93 27.93
CA SER A 76 10.30 3.12 27.02
C SER A 76 10.67 1.77 27.64
N HIS A 77 10.98 1.73 28.94
CA HIS A 77 11.23 0.49 29.67
C HIS A 77 9.98 -0.40 29.73
N ALA A 78 8.80 0.18 29.97
CA ALA A 78 7.54 -0.56 29.93
C ALA A 78 7.28 -1.21 28.56
N GLN A 79 7.67 -0.55 27.47
CA GLN A 79 7.54 -1.10 26.11
C GLN A 79 8.54 -2.22 25.82
N VAL A 80 9.78 -2.09 26.29
CA VAL A 80 10.85 -3.08 26.06
C VAL A 80 10.64 -4.35 26.91
N GLN A 81 10.12 -4.21 28.13
CA GLN A 81 9.91 -5.31 29.08
C GLN A 81 8.49 -5.91 29.05
N GLU A 82 7.67 -5.54 28.06
CA GLU A 82 6.27 -5.98 27.90
C GLU A 82 5.32 -5.62 29.07
N TRP A 83 5.70 -4.72 29.98
CA TRP A 83 4.83 -4.25 31.09
C TRP A 83 3.86 -3.14 30.70
N PHE A 84 3.88 -2.74 29.43
CA PHE A 84 3.09 -1.63 28.89
C PHE A 84 1.59 -1.85 29.09
N GLU A 85 1.11 -3.09 28.99
CA GLU A 85 -0.30 -3.42 29.17
C GLU A 85 -0.78 -3.18 30.61
N GLU A 86 0.02 -3.54 31.63
CA GLU A 86 -0.35 -3.30 33.02
C GLU A 86 -0.17 -1.84 33.43
N CYS A 87 0.87 -1.16 32.96
CA CYS A 87 1.09 0.26 33.25
C CYS A 87 -0.04 1.13 32.68
N THR A 88 -0.58 0.76 31.51
CA THR A 88 -1.59 1.58 30.82
C THR A 88 -3.04 1.21 31.13
N PHE A 89 -3.28 0.20 31.97
CA PHE A 89 -4.62 -0.27 32.31
C PHE A 89 -5.55 0.84 32.85
N HIS A 90 -5.02 1.70 33.72
CA HIS A 90 -5.78 2.75 34.39
C HIS A 90 -6.13 3.96 33.48
N PHE A 91 -5.43 4.14 32.34
CA PHE A 91 -5.80 5.16 31.35
C PHE A 91 -7.05 4.81 30.54
N ALA A 92 -7.53 3.57 30.63
CA ALA A 92 -8.51 3.02 29.72
C ALA A 92 -9.98 3.42 30.00
N ASP A 93 -10.22 4.19 31.08
CA ASP A 93 -11.55 4.56 31.58
C ASP A 93 -11.83 6.08 31.59
N GLN A 94 -10.89 6.92 31.14
CA GLN A 94 -11.15 8.36 31.01
C GLN A 94 -11.24 8.77 29.55
N SER A 95 -12.41 9.31 29.23
CA SER A 95 -12.88 9.67 27.91
C SER A 95 -11.94 10.58 27.11
N MET A 96 -11.75 10.17 25.85
CA MET A 96 -11.45 10.96 24.65
C MET A 96 -10.00 11.37 24.31
N VAL A 97 -9.74 11.18 23.00
CA VAL A 97 -8.70 11.76 22.13
C VAL A 97 -7.26 11.23 22.31
N GLU A 98 -6.85 10.33 21.43
CA GLU A 98 -5.72 10.59 20.51
C GLU A 98 -5.47 9.49 19.47
N ARG A 99 -4.73 9.88 18.42
CA ARG A 99 -4.59 9.24 17.10
C ARG A 99 -3.57 8.10 17.05
N THR A 100 -3.36 7.38 18.13
CA THR A 100 -2.48 6.21 18.15
C THR A 100 -3.29 4.94 18.36
N TRP A 101 -3.07 3.97 17.49
CA TRP A 101 -3.65 2.63 17.61
C TRP A 101 -2.69 1.77 18.43
N TYR A 102 -3.23 1.10 19.44
CA TYR A 102 -2.54 0.12 20.25
C TYR A 102 -3.41 -1.15 20.35
N LYS A 103 -2.78 -2.30 20.59
CA LYS A 103 -3.38 -3.63 20.46
C LYS A 103 -4.76 -3.76 21.14
N MET A 104 -4.90 -3.30 22.38
CA MET A 104 -6.15 -3.36 23.14
C MET A 104 -7.29 -2.52 22.52
N ARG A 105 -6.98 -1.38 21.90
CA ARG A 105 -7.98 -0.57 21.18
C ARG A 105 -8.47 -1.28 19.92
N CYS A 106 -7.58 -1.93 19.19
CA CYS A 106 -7.95 -2.77 18.04
C CYS A 106 -8.80 -3.98 18.49
N LEU A 107 -8.45 -4.62 19.61
CA LEU A 107 -9.25 -5.70 20.22
C LEU A 107 -10.66 -5.25 20.61
N ARG A 108 -10.80 -4.10 21.29
CA ARG A 108 -12.12 -3.53 21.63
C ARG A 108 -12.92 -3.14 20.40
N SER A 109 -12.27 -2.56 19.39
CA SER A 109 -12.90 -2.25 18.10
C SER A 109 -13.41 -3.53 17.44
N ALA A 110 -12.57 -4.56 17.31
CA ALA A 110 -12.91 -5.83 16.70
C ALA A 110 -14.06 -6.57 17.42
N ARG A 111 -14.11 -6.52 18.76
CA ARG A 111 -15.19 -7.11 19.58
C ARG A 111 -16.58 -6.51 19.34
N ARG A 112 -16.66 -5.31 18.75
CA ARG A 112 -17.94 -4.67 18.38
C ARG A 112 -18.54 -5.21 17.08
N PHE A 113 -17.81 -6.10 16.41
CA PHE A 113 -18.23 -6.69 15.15
C PHE A 113 -18.26 -8.21 15.28
N GLU A 114 -19.11 -8.84 14.48
CA GLU A 114 -19.26 -10.29 14.43
C GLU A 114 -18.45 -10.91 13.28
N SER A 115 -17.99 -10.08 12.35
CA SER A 115 -17.22 -10.50 11.17
C SER A 115 -16.05 -9.58 10.88
N LEU A 116 -14.97 -10.17 10.37
CA LEU A 116 -13.79 -9.44 9.92
C LEU A 116 -14.12 -8.49 8.75
N LYS A 117 -15.12 -8.85 7.94
CA LYS A 117 -15.62 -8.00 6.84
C LYS A 117 -16.32 -6.75 7.37
N ASP A 118 -17.17 -6.90 8.38
CA ASP A 118 -17.93 -5.78 8.94
C ASP A 118 -17.04 -4.86 9.76
N TRP A 119 -16.06 -5.43 10.47
CA TRP A 119 -15.02 -4.66 11.14
C TRP A 119 -14.21 -3.81 10.16
N ARG A 120 -13.76 -4.41 9.05
CA ARG A 120 -13.01 -3.71 7.99
C ARG A 120 -13.80 -2.58 7.34
N LEU A 121 -15.09 -2.78 7.07
CA LEU A 121 -15.93 -1.81 6.38
C LEU A 121 -16.38 -0.67 7.30
N SER A 122 -16.61 -0.95 8.58
CA SER A 122 -17.12 0.02 9.55
C SER A 122 -16.00 0.81 10.22
N GLU A 123 -14.97 0.13 10.72
CA GLU A 123 -13.83 0.74 11.44
C GLU A 123 -12.51 0.43 10.74
N HIS A 124 -12.43 0.92 9.50
CA HIS A 124 -11.27 0.77 8.61
C HIS A 124 -9.94 1.14 9.27
N SER A 125 -9.89 2.23 10.03
CA SER A 125 -8.66 2.68 10.70
C SER A 125 -8.16 1.71 11.78
N ALA A 126 -9.07 1.06 12.52
CA ALA A 126 -8.72 0.06 13.53
C ALA A 126 -8.19 -1.21 12.88
N TYR A 127 -8.89 -1.65 11.84
CA TYR A 127 -8.50 -2.81 11.03
C TYR A 127 -7.13 -2.61 10.38
N TYR A 128 -6.87 -1.44 9.77
CA TYR A 128 -5.58 -1.16 9.13
C TYR A 128 -4.43 -1.05 10.12
N ALA A 129 -4.66 -0.51 11.31
CA ALA A 129 -3.64 -0.51 12.34
C ALA A 129 -3.35 -1.92 12.85
N ALA A 130 -4.38 -2.74 13.09
CA ALA A 130 -4.19 -4.14 13.42
C ALA A 130 -3.44 -4.89 12.31
N MET A 131 -3.69 -4.57 11.03
CA MET A 131 -2.97 -5.14 9.89
C MET A 131 -1.50 -4.70 9.85
N GLN A 132 -1.24 -3.42 10.08
CA GLN A 132 0.09 -2.82 9.99
C GLN A 132 1.03 -3.31 11.10
N TYR A 133 0.49 -3.57 12.29
CA TYR A 133 1.24 -4.04 13.47
C TYR A 133 1.05 -5.53 13.78
N ASP A 134 0.47 -6.28 12.85
CA ASP A 134 0.28 -7.74 12.93
C ASP A 134 -0.58 -8.23 14.13
N TRP A 135 -1.56 -7.42 14.53
CA TRP A 135 -2.53 -7.75 15.59
C TRP A 135 -3.85 -8.34 15.05
N ILE A 136 -3.95 -8.58 13.73
CA ILE A 136 -5.18 -9.09 13.12
C ILE A 136 -5.57 -10.45 13.71
N GLU A 137 -4.63 -11.37 13.89
CA GLU A 137 -4.92 -12.70 14.42
C GLU A 137 -5.55 -12.58 15.81
N ASP A 138 -4.94 -11.82 16.71
CA ASP A 138 -5.48 -11.56 18.05
C ASP A 138 -6.83 -10.86 18.04
N CYS A 139 -7.00 -9.86 17.17
CA CYS A 139 -8.28 -9.14 17.00
C CYS A 139 -9.36 -9.99 16.34
N SER A 140 -9.00 -11.09 15.68
CA SER A 140 -9.91 -11.93 14.91
C SER A 140 -10.26 -13.27 15.56
N LYS A 141 -9.63 -13.59 16.70
CA LYS A 141 -9.88 -14.82 17.47
C LYS A 141 -11.34 -15.07 17.83
N HIS A 142 -12.10 -14.01 18.14
CA HIS A 142 -13.52 -14.11 18.51
C HIS A 142 -14.46 -14.03 17.29
N PHE A 143 -13.97 -13.71 16.10
CA PHE A 143 -14.77 -13.85 14.90
C PHE A 143 -14.90 -15.33 14.63
N THR A 144 -16.04 -15.91 15.01
CA THR A 144 -16.43 -17.22 14.54
C THR A 144 -16.32 -17.20 13.01
N PRO A 145 -15.70 -18.21 12.38
CA PRO A 145 -15.83 -18.40 10.95
C PRO A 145 -17.32 -18.27 10.63
N HIS A 146 -17.67 -17.44 9.64
CA HIS A 146 -19.06 -17.34 9.20
C HIS A 146 -19.51 -18.68 8.62
N GLU A 147 -19.92 -19.60 9.49
CA GLU A 147 -20.83 -20.69 9.21
C GLU A 147 -22.20 -20.08 8.93
N GLY A 148 -22.35 -19.51 7.74
CA GLY A 148 -23.54 -18.69 7.44
C GLY A 148 -23.83 -18.45 5.97
N LYS A 149 -23.06 -19.04 5.07
CA LYS A 149 -23.59 -19.45 3.76
C LYS A 149 -23.19 -20.89 3.61
N GLN A 150 -24.16 -21.81 3.62
CA GLN A 150 -23.97 -23.04 2.86
C GLN A 150 -23.45 -22.59 1.51
N LEU A 151 -22.18 -22.89 1.23
CA LEU A 151 -21.63 -22.69 -0.10
C LEU A 151 -22.57 -23.45 -1.02
N TYR A 152 -23.29 -22.72 -1.88
CA TYR A 152 -24.16 -23.33 -2.87
C TYR A 152 -23.41 -24.44 -3.63
N TRP A 153 -22.10 -24.26 -3.80
CA TRP A 153 -21.18 -25.26 -4.30
C TRP A 153 -20.44 -25.97 -3.16
N THR A 154 -21.01 -27.09 -2.69
CA THR A 154 -20.28 -28.09 -1.90
C THR A 154 -19.48 -29.01 -2.82
N LEU A 155 -18.55 -29.78 -2.25
CA LEU A 155 -17.77 -30.77 -3.00
C LEU A 155 -18.69 -31.75 -3.75
N GLU A 156 -19.75 -32.23 -3.09
CA GLU A 156 -20.73 -33.17 -3.64
C GLU A 156 -21.48 -32.57 -4.83
N ARG A 157 -21.94 -31.31 -4.72
CA ARG A 157 -22.61 -30.61 -5.81
C ARG A 157 -21.67 -30.28 -6.97
N CYS A 158 -20.40 -30.00 -6.68
CA CYS A 158 -19.37 -29.85 -7.70
C CYS A 158 -19.10 -31.18 -8.42
N ILE A 159 -19.10 -32.32 -7.72
CA ILE A 159 -18.97 -33.66 -8.30
C ILE A 159 -20.20 -34.00 -9.16
N GLU A 160 -21.42 -33.74 -8.69
CA GLU A 160 -22.66 -33.97 -9.45
C GLU A 160 -22.71 -33.13 -10.73
N ASP A 161 -22.32 -31.85 -10.65
CA ASP A 161 -22.27 -31.00 -11.82
C ASP A 161 -21.18 -31.45 -12.80
N ALA A 162 -20.02 -31.85 -12.28
CA ALA A 162 -18.94 -32.41 -13.06
C ALA A 162 -19.34 -33.73 -13.76
N LYS A 163 -20.15 -34.60 -13.13
CA LYS A 163 -20.65 -35.85 -13.73
C LYS A 163 -21.45 -35.66 -15.01
N LYS A 164 -22.00 -34.46 -15.26
CA LYS A 164 -22.72 -34.14 -16.50
C LYS A 164 -21.80 -33.99 -17.71
N TYR A 165 -20.48 -33.91 -17.49
CA TYR A 165 -19.49 -33.68 -18.53
C TYR A 165 -18.45 -34.79 -18.50
N SER A 166 -18.09 -35.31 -19.67
CA SER A 166 -17.04 -36.31 -19.82
C SER A 166 -15.63 -35.69 -19.95
N VAL A 167 -15.55 -34.39 -20.30
CA VAL A 167 -14.29 -33.69 -20.57
C VAL A 167 -14.20 -32.38 -19.80
N LEU A 168 -13.01 -32.09 -19.24
CA LEU A 168 -12.73 -30.90 -18.42
C LEU A 168 -13.04 -29.58 -19.15
N LYS A 169 -12.77 -29.51 -20.45
CA LYS A 169 -13.01 -28.31 -21.27
C LYS A 169 -14.49 -27.94 -21.33
N ASP A 170 -15.35 -28.95 -21.43
CA ASP A 170 -16.80 -28.75 -21.51
C ASP A 170 -17.38 -28.41 -20.15
N TRP A 171 -16.86 -29.01 -19.08
CA TRP A 171 -17.22 -28.63 -17.71
C TRP A 171 -16.81 -27.18 -17.41
N ARG A 172 -15.61 -26.75 -17.83
CA ARG A 172 -15.14 -25.36 -17.65
C ARG A 172 -16.01 -24.35 -18.40
N LYS A 173 -16.50 -24.71 -19.60
CA LYS A 173 -17.31 -23.83 -20.46
C LYS A 173 -18.76 -23.76 -19.98
N ASN A 174 -19.36 -24.89 -19.66
CA ASN A 174 -20.79 -25.02 -19.41
C ASN A 174 -21.14 -25.08 -17.91
N GLY A 175 -20.29 -25.70 -17.08
CA GLY A 175 -20.40 -25.80 -15.62
C GLY A 175 -19.52 -24.77 -14.87
N ARG A 176 -19.47 -23.53 -15.38
CA ARG A 176 -18.49 -22.51 -14.95
C ARG A 176 -18.49 -22.22 -13.45
N GLY A 177 -19.67 -22.21 -12.82
CA GLY A 177 -19.83 -21.95 -11.38
C GLY A 177 -19.25 -23.05 -10.51
N ALA A 178 -19.58 -24.31 -10.82
CA ALA A 178 -19.05 -25.49 -10.14
C ALA A 178 -17.53 -25.62 -10.33
N TYR A 179 -17.05 -25.41 -11.56
CA TYR A 179 -15.63 -25.45 -11.90
C TYR A 179 -14.81 -24.40 -11.13
N GLN A 180 -15.31 -23.15 -11.07
CA GLN A 180 -14.62 -22.08 -10.33
C GLN A 180 -14.58 -22.34 -8.82
N SER A 181 -15.66 -22.87 -8.25
CA SER A 181 -15.67 -23.26 -6.83
C SER A 181 -14.68 -24.39 -6.55
N ALA A 182 -14.64 -25.40 -7.42
CA ALA A 182 -13.69 -26.50 -7.33
C ALA A 182 -12.23 -26.03 -7.49
N CYS A 183 -11.93 -25.06 -8.37
CA CYS A 183 -10.60 -24.46 -8.45
C CYS A 183 -10.21 -23.73 -7.15
N ARG A 184 -11.11 -22.93 -6.59
CA ARG A 184 -10.84 -22.12 -5.40
C ARG A 184 -10.57 -22.96 -4.15
N HIS A 185 -11.24 -24.10 -4.04
CA HIS A 185 -11.12 -25.03 -2.91
C HIS A 185 -10.22 -26.24 -3.21
N LYS A 186 -9.54 -26.26 -4.38
CA LYS A 186 -8.66 -27.34 -4.84
C LYS A 186 -9.34 -28.72 -4.96
N TRP A 187 -10.62 -28.76 -5.28
CA TRP A 187 -11.42 -29.98 -5.47
C TRP A 187 -11.40 -30.54 -6.90
N ILE A 188 -10.63 -29.92 -7.81
CA ILE A 188 -10.62 -30.29 -9.24
C ILE A 188 -10.33 -31.77 -9.44
N GLU A 189 -9.32 -32.32 -8.76
CA GLU A 189 -8.96 -33.74 -8.92
C GLU A 189 -10.12 -34.68 -8.54
N GLN A 190 -10.86 -34.35 -7.49
CA GLN A 190 -12.00 -35.13 -7.00
C GLN A 190 -13.21 -34.99 -7.94
N CYS A 191 -13.49 -33.79 -8.43
CA CYS A 191 -14.59 -33.55 -9.38
C CYS A 191 -14.32 -34.11 -10.78
N THR A 192 -13.05 -34.24 -11.19
CA THR A 192 -12.67 -34.69 -12.53
C THR A 192 -12.19 -36.13 -12.57
N ALA A 193 -12.35 -36.90 -11.48
CA ALA A 193 -11.90 -38.28 -11.39
C ALA A 193 -12.53 -39.19 -12.47
N HIS A 194 -13.79 -38.93 -12.85
CA HIS A 194 -14.50 -39.65 -13.91
C HIS A 194 -14.32 -39.02 -15.30
N MET A 195 -13.70 -37.84 -15.40
CA MET A 195 -13.54 -37.14 -16.67
C MET A 195 -12.30 -37.62 -17.40
N GLN A 196 -12.47 -37.88 -18.69
CA GLN A 196 -11.34 -38.12 -19.58
C GLN A 196 -10.50 -36.85 -19.60
N ARG A 197 -9.23 -36.97 -19.19
CA ARG A 197 -8.25 -35.88 -19.24
C ARG A 197 -8.04 -35.55 -20.71
N GLY A 198 -8.76 -34.53 -21.18
CA GLY A 198 -8.79 -34.11 -22.57
C GLY A 198 -7.42 -33.67 -23.05
N GLY A 199 -6.64 -34.62 -23.57
CA GLY A 199 -5.79 -34.39 -24.72
C GLY A 199 -6.68 -33.93 -25.88
N THR A 200 -6.18 -32.96 -26.64
CA THR A 200 -6.86 -32.41 -27.81
C THR A 200 -7.10 -33.47 -28.88
N LEU A 201 -8.32 -33.47 -29.41
CA LEU A 201 -8.76 -34.08 -30.67
C LEU A 201 -8.71 -35.62 -30.73
N GLN A 202 -9.86 -36.24 -30.52
CA GLN A 202 -10.24 -37.44 -31.27
C GLN A 202 -11.29 -37.02 -32.29
N SER A 203 -10.84 -36.86 -33.53
CA SER A 203 -11.64 -37.23 -34.71
C SER A 203 -11.01 -38.52 -35.22
N ASP A 204 -11.81 -39.58 -35.28
CA ASP A 204 -11.69 -40.77 -36.10
C ASP A 204 -10.28 -41.35 -36.35
N GLY A 205 -9.98 -42.45 -35.66
CA GLY A 205 -9.19 -43.54 -36.26
C GLY A 205 -7.67 -43.37 -36.37
N PHE A 206 -6.99 -42.65 -35.48
CA PHE A 206 -5.53 -42.64 -35.43
C PHE A 206 -5.01 -42.96 -34.02
N GLU A 207 -4.15 -43.97 -33.93
CA GLU A 207 -3.45 -44.33 -32.70
C GLU A 207 -2.68 -43.11 -32.14
N PRO A 208 -2.60 -42.94 -30.81
CA PRO A 208 -1.91 -41.79 -30.23
C PRO A 208 -0.43 -41.82 -30.63
N LYS A 209 0.01 -40.80 -31.39
CA LYS A 209 1.39 -40.59 -31.85
C LYS A 209 2.45 -40.66 -30.72
N TRP A 210 2.05 -40.37 -29.49
CA TRP A 210 2.93 -40.37 -28.32
C TRP A 210 2.29 -41.12 -27.16
N THR A 211 2.88 -42.26 -26.81
CA THR A 211 2.60 -43.01 -25.58
C THR A 211 3.73 -42.78 -24.58
N LEU A 212 3.47 -43.05 -23.29
CA LEU A 212 4.51 -42.99 -22.26
C LEU A 212 5.71 -43.89 -22.62
N GLU A 213 5.46 -45.04 -23.25
CA GLU A 213 6.48 -45.98 -23.70
C GLU A 213 7.36 -45.39 -24.80
N ILE A 214 6.77 -44.70 -25.79
CA ILE A 214 7.52 -44.02 -26.86
C ILE A 214 8.36 -42.88 -26.29
N CYS A 215 7.80 -42.06 -25.39
CA CYS A 215 8.54 -40.99 -24.73
C CYS A 215 9.67 -41.52 -23.83
N LEU A 216 9.47 -42.64 -23.14
CA LEU A 216 10.52 -43.31 -22.35
C LEU A 216 11.61 -43.91 -23.24
N ALA A 217 11.25 -44.51 -24.38
CA ALA A 217 12.20 -45.07 -25.32
C ALA A 217 13.09 -43.97 -25.92
N SER A 218 12.51 -42.83 -26.30
CA SER A 218 13.28 -41.66 -26.75
C SER A 218 14.15 -41.09 -25.63
N ALA A 219 13.58 -40.84 -24.44
CA ALA A 219 14.34 -40.33 -23.31
C ALA A 219 15.53 -41.23 -22.93
N LYS A 220 15.40 -42.56 -22.99
CA LYS A 220 16.50 -43.50 -22.73
C LYS A 220 17.68 -43.38 -23.69
N GLN A 221 17.46 -42.87 -24.91
CA GLN A 221 18.55 -42.64 -25.88
C GLN A 221 19.41 -41.42 -25.52
N HIS A 222 18.96 -40.59 -24.58
CA HIS A 222 19.66 -39.38 -24.19
C HIS A 222 20.09 -39.44 -22.73
N THR A 223 21.34 -39.06 -22.49
CA THR A 223 21.95 -39.05 -21.15
C THR A 223 21.67 -37.75 -20.38
N SER A 224 21.15 -36.72 -21.06
CA SER A 224 20.87 -35.41 -20.49
C SER A 224 19.56 -34.82 -21.02
N GLN A 225 18.82 -34.14 -20.14
CA GLN A 225 17.58 -33.44 -20.47
C GLN A 225 17.78 -32.38 -21.56
N LYS A 226 18.95 -31.72 -21.59
CA LYS A 226 19.27 -30.71 -22.60
C LYS A 226 19.47 -31.35 -23.98
N ILE A 227 20.20 -32.47 -24.02
CA ILE A 227 20.42 -33.21 -25.27
C ILE A 227 19.09 -33.77 -25.78
N TRP A 228 18.25 -34.28 -24.87
CA TRP A 228 16.91 -34.74 -25.21
C TRP A 228 16.04 -33.63 -25.79
N LEU A 229 16.02 -32.44 -25.18
CA LEU A 229 15.31 -31.27 -25.70
C LEU A 229 15.78 -30.86 -27.10
N GLU A 230 17.10 -30.88 -27.34
CA GLU A 230 17.70 -30.45 -28.61
C GLU A 230 17.55 -31.50 -29.72
N SER A 231 17.57 -32.79 -29.36
CA SER A 231 17.53 -33.91 -30.32
C SER A 231 16.12 -34.39 -30.64
N ASP A 232 15.26 -34.47 -29.63
CA ASP A 232 13.87 -34.92 -29.80
C ASP A 232 12.92 -34.04 -28.96
N PHE A 233 12.75 -32.82 -29.45
CA PHE A 233 11.90 -31.80 -28.87
C PHE A 233 10.45 -32.27 -28.72
N GLU A 234 9.93 -33.06 -29.67
CA GLU A 234 8.52 -33.46 -29.68
C GLU A 234 8.21 -34.48 -28.57
N SER A 235 9.10 -35.46 -28.34
CA SER A 235 8.93 -36.38 -27.22
C SER A 235 9.18 -35.71 -25.86
N TYR A 236 10.14 -34.80 -25.78
CA TYR A 236 10.41 -33.98 -24.58
C TYR A 236 9.19 -33.13 -24.21
N LYS A 237 8.59 -32.46 -25.20
CA LYS A 237 7.39 -31.64 -25.04
C LYS A 237 6.17 -32.48 -24.68
N ALA A 238 5.98 -33.64 -25.30
CA ALA A 238 4.92 -34.57 -24.93
C ALA A 238 5.07 -35.02 -23.46
N ALA A 239 6.28 -35.36 -23.02
CA ALA A 239 6.52 -35.74 -21.64
C ALA A 239 6.18 -34.61 -20.63
N LEU A 240 6.44 -33.34 -20.98
CA LEU A 240 6.01 -32.20 -20.16
C LEU A 240 4.49 -32.00 -20.16
N GLN A 241 3.86 -32.07 -21.33
CA GLN A 241 2.42 -31.84 -21.49
C GLN A 241 1.57 -32.90 -20.78
N TYR A 242 1.99 -34.16 -20.81
CA TYR A 242 1.30 -35.28 -20.17
C TYR A 242 1.77 -35.56 -18.73
N GLY A 243 2.72 -34.77 -18.21
CA GLY A 243 3.23 -34.92 -16.85
C GLY A 243 4.12 -36.15 -16.63
N TRP A 244 4.66 -36.73 -17.71
CA TRP A 244 5.57 -37.88 -17.69
C TRP A 244 7.03 -37.50 -17.51
N PHE A 245 7.35 -36.22 -17.57
CA PHE A 245 8.71 -35.68 -17.52
C PHE A 245 9.56 -36.30 -16.42
N LYS A 246 9.06 -36.34 -15.17
CA LYS A 246 9.79 -36.92 -14.04
C LYS A 246 10.21 -38.37 -14.31
N LYS A 247 9.29 -39.20 -14.80
CA LYS A 247 9.53 -40.61 -15.14
C LYS A 247 10.51 -40.76 -16.31
N CYS A 248 10.40 -39.91 -17.32
CA CYS A 248 11.31 -39.92 -18.47
C CYS A 248 12.72 -39.43 -18.13
N THR A 249 12.89 -38.63 -17.08
CA THR A 249 14.19 -38.06 -16.69
C THR A 249 14.83 -38.74 -15.47
N GLU A 250 14.24 -39.81 -14.93
CA GLU A 250 14.75 -40.52 -13.75
C GLU A 250 16.17 -41.07 -13.96
N HIS A 251 16.48 -41.57 -15.16
CA HIS A 251 17.82 -42.04 -15.51
C HIS A 251 18.77 -40.92 -15.94
N MET A 252 18.24 -39.72 -16.22
CA MET A 252 19.01 -38.55 -16.60
C MET A 252 19.43 -37.79 -15.34
N THR A 253 20.31 -38.39 -14.53
CA THR A 253 20.91 -37.72 -13.37
C THR A 253 21.47 -36.37 -13.80
N THR A 254 21.08 -35.32 -13.09
CA THR A 254 21.55 -33.96 -13.31
C THR A 254 23.02 -33.87 -12.95
N LEU A 255 23.91 -34.19 -13.88
CA LEU A 255 25.17 -33.48 -13.99
C LEU A 255 24.81 -32.06 -14.42
N ILE A 256 24.30 -31.26 -13.47
CA ILE A 256 24.45 -29.81 -13.58
C ILE A 256 25.96 -29.66 -13.57
N PRO A 257 26.62 -29.25 -14.67
CA PRO A 257 27.98 -28.76 -14.52
C PRO A 257 27.80 -27.61 -13.55
N LYS A 258 28.39 -27.69 -12.34
CA LYS A 258 28.53 -26.50 -11.51
C LYS A 258 29.03 -25.44 -12.49
N ARG A 259 28.22 -24.41 -12.75
CA ARG A 259 28.68 -23.26 -13.52
C ARG A 259 29.99 -22.90 -12.86
N SER A 260 31.10 -23.06 -13.58
CA SER A 260 32.38 -22.57 -13.14
C SER A 260 32.22 -21.05 -13.15
N TYR A 261 31.69 -20.52 -12.06
CA TYR A 261 31.79 -19.11 -11.78
C TYR A 261 33.28 -18.85 -11.76
N LYS A 262 33.74 -17.93 -12.62
CA LYS A 262 35.10 -17.43 -12.56
C LYS A 262 35.39 -17.10 -11.09
N SER A 263 36.24 -17.92 -10.48
CA SER A 263 36.61 -17.80 -9.08
C SER A 263 37.57 -16.62 -9.02
N TYR A 264 37.09 -15.46 -8.60
CA TYR A 264 37.96 -14.32 -8.38
C TYR A 264 38.86 -14.58 -7.19
N SER A 265 40.16 -14.52 -7.43
CA SER A 265 41.18 -14.43 -6.39
C SER A 265 41.22 -13.01 -5.82
N LYS A 266 41.80 -12.87 -4.61
CA LYS A 266 42.00 -11.57 -3.96
C LYS A 266 42.77 -10.59 -4.86
N GLN A 267 43.79 -11.07 -5.55
CA GLN A 267 44.63 -10.27 -6.46
C GLN A 267 43.85 -9.78 -7.69
N GLU A 268 42.98 -10.62 -8.27
CA GLU A 268 42.14 -10.22 -9.39
C GLU A 268 41.10 -9.17 -9.00
N CYS A 269 40.56 -9.23 -7.79
CA CYS A 269 39.67 -8.19 -7.27
C CYS A 269 40.40 -6.85 -7.10
N ILE A 270 41.64 -6.86 -6.60
CA ILE A 270 42.48 -5.66 -6.47
C ILE A 270 42.81 -5.10 -7.85
N ALA A 271 43.29 -5.92 -8.77
CA ALA A 271 43.61 -5.49 -10.13
C ALA A 271 42.39 -4.98 -10.91
N SER A 272 41.20 -5.57 -10.70
CA SER A 272 39.95 -5.05 -11.23
C SER A 272 39.64 -3.66 -10.65
N ALA A 273 39.78 -3.52 -9.33
CA ALA A 273 39.52 -2.29 -8.61
C ALA A 273 40.48 -1.14 -8.99
N GLU A 274 41.75 -1.42 -9.24
CA GLU A 274 42.75 -0.43 -9.70
C GLU A 274 42.35 0.31 -10.99
N ASN A 275 41.47 -0.29 -11.82
CA ASN A 275 40.99 0.35 -13.05
C ASN A 275 39.90 1.42 -12.83
N TYR A 276 39.44 1.63 -11.60
CA TYR A 276 38.33 2.53 -11.30
C TYR A 276 38.69 3.51 -10.18
N GLU A 277 38.42 4.79 -10.40
CA GLU A 277 38.73 5.86 -9.45
C GLU A 277 37.71 5.97 -8.29
N THR A 278 36.45 5.58 -8.54
CA THR A 278 35.39 5.62 -7.53
C THR A 278 34.75 4.26 -7.29
N ARG A 279 34.28 4.04 -6.05
CA ARG A 279 33.52 2.83 -5.68
C ARG A 279 32.25 2.63 -6.53
N LEU A 280 31.68 3.70 -7.07
CA LEU A 280 30.50 3.67 -7.95
C LEU A 280 30.87 3.18 -9.35
N ASP A 281 31.97 3.66 -9.89
CA ASP A 281 32.45 3.26 -11.22
C ASP A 281 32.84 1.79 -11.22
N TRP A 282 33.49 1.30 -10.17
CA TRP A 282 33.78 -0.12 -10.01
C TRP A 282 32.50 -0.98 -9.93
N ARG A 283 31.46 -0.48 -9.26
CA ARG A 283 30.16 -1.17 -9.16
C ARG A 283 29.48 -1.33 -10.52
N ILE A 284 29.59 -0.32 -11.39
CA ILE A 284 28.96 -0.33 -12.71
C ILE A 284 29.82 -1.09 -13.72
N GLY A 285 31.14 -0.90 -13.66
CA GLY A 285 32.09 -1.46 -14.62
C GLY A 285 32.40 -2.94 -14.42
N ASP A 286 32.60 -3.39 -13.18
CA ASP A 286 32.87 -4.80 -12.86
C ASP A 286 32.11 -5.25 -11.59
N PRO A 287 30.78 -5.44 -11.70
CA PRO A 287 29.96 -5.86 -10.57
C PRO A 287 30.35 -7.25 -10.05
N SER A 288 30.95 -8.10 -10.89
CA SER A 288 31.31 -9.48 -10.53
C SER A 288 32.52 -9.51 -9.61
N ALA A 289 33.60 -8.79 -9.94
CA ALA A 289 34.78 -8.67 -9.09
C ALA A 289 34.43 -7.98 -7.76
N ARG A 290 33.66 -6.89 -7.81
CA ARG A 290 33.20 -6.19 -6.61
C ARG A 290 32.37 -7.10 -5.68
N ASN A 291 31.42 -7.84 -6.23
CA ASN A 291 30.57 -8.73 -5.43
C ASN A 291 31.38 -9.89 -4.83
N ALA A 292 32.40 -10.39 -5.54
CA ALA A 292 33.35 -11.35 -4.99
C ALA A 292 34.14 -10.74 -3.82
N ALA A 293 34.66 -9.51 -3.99
CA ALA A 293 35.36 -8.80 -2.92
C ALA A 293 34.47 -8.57 -1.67
N ILE A 294 33.18 -8.25 -1.85
CA ILE A 294 32.22 -8.14 -0.73
C ILE A 294 32.01 -9.51 -0.08
N LYS A 295 31.75 -10.55 -0.87
CA LYS A 295 31.47 -11.91 -0.39
C LYS A 295 32.61 -12.49 0.44
N PHE A 296 33.85 -12.22 0.05
CA PHE A 296 35.06 -12.74 0.71
C PHE A 296 35.73 -11.74 1.66
N GLY A 297 35.12 -10.57 1.90
CA GLY A 297 35.62 -9.57 2.84
C GLY A 297 36.86 -8.80 2.37
N TRP A 298 37.18 -8.81 1.07
CA TRP A 298 38.29 -8.06 0.47
C TRP A 298 37.89 -6.65 0.01
N TYR A 299 36.63 -6.27 0.19
CA TYR A 299 36.06 -5.04 -0.35
C TYR A 299 36.80 -3.79 0.10
N GLU A 300 37.10 -3.65 1.41
CA GLU A 300 37.79 -2.44 1.89
C GLU A 300 39.21 -2.35 1.35
N LEU A 301 39.94 -3.47 1.28
CA LEU A 301 41.28 -3.52 0.72
C LEU A 301 41.30 -3.15 -0.78
N CYS A 302 40.32 -3.64 -1.56
CA CYS A 302 40.19 -3.28 -2.97
C CYS A 302 39.76 -1.81 -3.16
N CYS A 303 39.21 -1.17 -2.13
CA CYS A 303 38.72 0.21 -2.19
C CYS A 303 39.60 1.20 -1.43
N GLU A 304 40.82 0.84 -1.02
CA GLU A 304 41.76 1.73 -0.31
C GLU A 304 42.15 2.94 -1.16
N HIS A 305 42.38 2.75 -2.46
CA HIS A 305 42.71 3.82 -3.40
C HIS A 305 41.48 4.54 -3.98
N MET A 306 40.29 3.99 -3.76
CA MET A 306 39.06 4.51 -4.36
C MET A 306 38.42 5.58 -3.51
N ILE A 307 38.03 6.68 -4.15
CA ILE A 307 37.19 7.69 -3.52
C ILE A 307 35.83 7.03 -3.17
N PRO A 308 35.38 7.10 -1.90
CA PRO A 308 34.04 6.63 -1.54
C PRO A 308 33.00 7.39 -2.37
N GLY A 309 32.46 6.74 -3.39
CA GLY A 309 31.31 7.26 -4.13
C GLY A 309 30.18 7.57 -3.15
N PHE A 310 29.40 8.61 -3.45
CA PHE A 310 28.33 9.29 -2.70
C PHE A 310 27.24 8.46 -1.97
N ASP A 311 27.47 7.20 -1.64
CA ASP A 311 26.63 6.41 -0.75
C ASP A 311 26.89 6.84 0.71
N ARG A 312 26.15 7.88 1.13
CA ARG A 312 25.83 8.21 2.54
C ARG A 312 26.98 8.66 3.44
N LEU A 313 27.86 9.52 2.94
CA LEU A 313 28.65 10.35 3.84
C LEU A 313 27.73 11.39 4.50
N LYS A 314 27.51 11.26 5.82
CA LYS A 314 27.01 12.31 6.73
C LYS A 314 28.07 13.43 6.84
N VAL A 315 28.61 13.93 5.74
CA VAL A 315 29.50 15.10 5.79
C VAL A 315 28.59 16.29 6.08
N LYS A 316 28.73 16.86 7.28
CA LYS A 316 28.07 18.11 7.67
C LYS A 316 28.83 19.26 6.99
N LEU A 317 28.67 19.38 5.67
CA LEU A 317 29.14 20.56 4.94
C LEU A 317 28.37 21.79 5.42
N THR A 318 29.14 22.84 5.74
CA THR A 318 28.66 24.11 6.23
C THR A 318 28.22 25.02 5.08
N PHE A 319 27.48 26.07 5.42
CA PHE A 319 27.01 27.05 4.43
C PHE A 319 28.20 27.77 3.76
N ASP A 320 29.22 28.13 4.54
CA ASP A 320 30.37 28.89 4.05
C ASP A 320 31.19 28.08 3.04
N GLU A 321 31.43 26.80 3.30
CA GLU A 321 32.10 25.89 2.36
C GLU A 321 31.30 25.73 1.04
N CYS A 322 29.97 25.65 1.12
CA CYS A 322 29.11 25.61 -0.07
C CYS A 322 29.17 26.92 -0.86
N LYS A 323 29.31 28.06 -0.18
CA LYS A 323 29.42 29.38 -0.81
C LYS A 323 30.78 29.57 -1.49
N GLU A 324 31.88 29.21 -0.82
CA GLU A 324 33.23 29.24 -1.39
C GLU A 324 33.36 28.35 -2.64
N SER A 325 32.79 27.13 -2.59
CA SER A 325 32.72 26.27 -3.77
C SER A 325 31.91 26.92 -4.90
N ALA A 326 30.76 27.50 -4.59
CA ALA A 326 29.92 28.16 -5.60
C ALA A 326 30.59 29.38 -6.25
N GLU A 327 31.39 30.15 -5.50
CA GLU A 327 32.14 31.31 -5.99
C GLU A 327 33.14 30.97 -7.10
N GLN A 328 33.60 29.73 -7.18
CA GLN A 328 34.53 29.27 -8.23
C GLN A 328 33.86 29.09 -9.60
N TYR A 329 32.53 29.14 -9.68
CA TYR A 329 31.77 28.88 -10.90
C TYR A 329 30.87 30.04 -11.29
N ASN A 330 30.77 30.29 -12.60
CA ASN A 330 29.99 31.40 -13.16
C ASN A 330 28.53 31.01 -13.43
N THR A 331 28.24 29.71 -13.55
CA THR A 331 26.89 29.19 -13.81
C THR A 331 26.57 27.99 -12.90
N ARG A 332 25.27 27.82 -12.61
CA ARG A 332 24.76 26.69 -11.81
C ARG A 332 25.08 25.32 -12.42
N ASP A 333 25.10 25.23 -13.76
CA ASP A 333 25.40 23.97 -14.46
C ASP A 333 26.88 23.61 -14.40
N GLU A 334 27.77 24.61 -14.46
CA GLU A 334 29.21 24.42 -14.23
C GLU A 334 29.47 23.99 -12.79
N TRP A 335 28.86 24.66 -11.81
CA TRP A 335 28.99 24.28 -10.40
C TRP A 335 28.51 22.85 -10.13
N LYS A 336 27.37 22.47 -10.72
CA LYS A 336 26.83 21.10 -10.59
C LYS A 336 27.76 20.03 -11.16
N LYS A 337 28.52 20.35 -12.21
CA LYS A 337 29.45 19.41 -12.86
C LYS A 337 30.81 19.36 -12.17
N GLY A 338 31.31 20.51 -11.73
CA GLY A 338 32.60 20.62 -11.04
C GLY A 338 32.53 20.09 -9.61
N ASP A 339 31.55 20.58 -8.84
CA ASP A 339 31.43 20.33 -7.40
C ASP A 339 30.03 19.78 -7.02
N PRO A 340 29.67 18.57 -7.49
CA PRO A 340 28.35 18.00 -7.28
C PRO A 340 27.98 17.77 -5.80
N VAL A 341 28.98 17.63 -4.91
CA VAL A 341 28.78 17.47 -3.45
C VAL A 341 28.18 18.73 -2.86
N TYR A 342 28.83 19.88 -3.08
CA TYR A 342 28.46 21.18 -2.53
C TYR A 342 27.17 21.68 -3.16
N TYR A 343 27.01 21.50 -4.47
CA TYR A 343 25.76 21.80 -5.17
C TYR A 343 24.55 21.05 -4.58
N ARG A 344 24.69 19.73 -4.36
CA ARG A 344 23.62 18.91 -3.80
C ARG A 344 23.32 19.28 -2.35
N GLN A 345 24.35 19.55 -1.55
CA GLN A 345 24.16 19.97 -0.16
C GLN A 345 23.40 21.30 -0.09
N ALA A 346 23.81 22.30 -0.87
CA ALA A 346 23.12 23.58 -0.96
C ALA A 346 21.66 23.40 -1.40
N GLN A 347 21.40 22.48 -2.35
CA GLN A 347 20.05 22.14 -2.77
C GLN A 347 19.20 21.52 -1.65
N ILE A 348 19.75 20.56 -0.91
CA ILE A 348 19.04 19.87 0.19
C ILE A 348 18.78 20.83 1.36
N LYS A 349 19.72 21.72 1.65
CA LYS A 349 19.64 22.68 2.76
C LYS A 349 18.93 23.98 2.40
N GLY A 350 18.61 24.19 1.12
CA GLY A 350 17.91 25.38 0.64
C GLY A 350 18.80 26.62 0.45
N TRP A 351 20.13 26.47 0.40
CA TRP A 351 21.11 27.56 0.26
C TRP A 351 21.38 28.00 -1.18
N MET A 352 20.55 27.54 -2.13
CA MET A 352 20.81 27.69 -3.57
C MET A 352 20.69 29.13 -4.07
N ASP A 353 19.95 29.99 -3.38
CA ASP A 353 19.78 31.37 -3.82
C ASP A 353 20.92 32.26 -3.33
N GLU A 354 21.42 32.01 -2.13
CA GLU A 354 22.58 32.70 -1.58
C GLU A 354 23.89 32.25 -2.26
N CYS A 355 24.12 30.93 -2.37
CA CYS A 355 25.31 30.38 -3.01
C CYS A 355 25.38 30.69 -4.52
N CYS A 356 24.25 30.91 -5.19
CA CYS A 356 24.24 31.21 -6.63
C CYS A 356 23.85 32.65 -6.96
N SER A 357 23.92 33.57 -5.99
CA SER A 357 23.53 34.97 -6.18
C SER A 357 24.39 35.69 -7.23
N HIS A 358 25.67 35.32 -7.35
CA HIS A 358 26.61 35.84 -8.35
C HIS A 358 26.53 35.14 -9.71
N MET A 359 25.87 33.98 -9.78
CA MET A 359 25.85 33.17 -11.00
C MET A 359 24.86 33.72 -12.03
N LYS A 360 25.32 33.85 -13.28
CA LYS A 360 24.46 34.29 -14.39
C LYS A 360 23.40 33.23 -14.67
N ARG A 361 22.14 33.52 -14.32
CA ARG A 361 20.99 32.71 -14.76
C ARG A 361 20.83 32.90 -16.26
N LYS A 362 20.91 31.82 -17.06
CA LYS A 362 20.43 31.87 -18.45
C LYS A 362 18.93 32.23 -18.40
N PRO A 363 18.48 33.31 -19.05
CA PRO A 363 17.06 33.61 -19.09
C PRO A 363 16.37 32.52 -19.93
N ILE A 364 15.60 31.65 -19.28
CA ILE A 364 14.63 30.81 -19.99
C ILE A 364 13.42 31.70 -20.28
N LYS A 365 13.54 32.57 -21.27
CA LYS A 365 12.39 33.20 -21.91
C LYS A 365 12.23 32.60 -23.30
N ARG A 366 11.66 31.39 -23.37
CA ARG A 366 10.82 31.07 -24.54
C ARG A 366 9.47 31.71 -24.27
N THR A 367 9.35 33.01 -24.56
CA THR A 367 8.04 33.64 -24.68
C THR A 367 7.38 33.00 -25.90
N TYR A 368 6.42 32.12 -25.65
CA TYR A 368 5.64 31.52 -26.71
C TYR A 368 4.66 32.59 -27.20
N THR A 369 4.90 33.10 -28.40
CA THR A 369 3.94 33.96 -29.09
C THR A 369 3.13 33.13 -30.07
N LEU A 370 2.00 33.67 -30.51
CA LEU A 370 1.11 33.04 -31.49
C LEU A 370 1.87 32.71 -32.79
N GLU A 371 2.78 33.58 -33.21
CA GLU A 371 3.60 33.40 -34.42
C GLU A 371 4.58 32.23 -34.29
N VAL A 372 5.23 32.09 -33.13
CA VAL A 372 6.13 30.96 -32.84
C VAL A 372 5.35 29.65 -32.85
N CYS A 373 4.13 29.65 -32.31
CA CYS A 373 3.27 28.48 -32.31
C CYS A 373 2.78 28.12 -33.71
N LYS A 374 2.39 29.12 -34.52
CA LYS A 374 2.02 28.93 -35.94
C LYS A 374 3.18 28.38 -36.76
N ALA A 375 4.39 28.91 -36.59
CA ALA A 375 5.59 28.44 -37.29
C ALA A 375 5.95 26.99 -36.94
N SER A 376 5.87 26.61 -35.66
CA SER A 376 6.07 25.21 -35.24
C SER A 376 4.97 24.32 -35.81
N ALA A 377 3.71 24.72 -35.70
CA ALA A 377 2.58 23.93 -36.20
C ALA A 377 2.61 23.74 -37.72
N ALA A 378 3.08 24.72 -38.50
CA ALA A 378 3.23 24.64 -39.95
C ALA A 378 4.09 23.44 -40.40
N ASN A 379 5.06 23.01 -39.58
CA ASN A 379 5.94 21.88 -39.88
C ASN A 379 5.25 20.51 -39.78
N PHE A 380 4.03 20.44 -39.24
CA PHE A 380 3.34 19.18 -39.00
C PHE A 380 2.02 19.11 -39.76
N SER A 381 1.74 17.94 -40.33
CA SER A 381 0.52 17.69 -41.11
C SER A 381 -0.70 17.29 -40.28
N SER A 382 -0.54 17.06 -38.97
CA SER A 382 -1.66 16.73 -38.07
C SER A 382 -1.37 17.13 -36.62
N ARG A 383 -2.43 17.44 -35.86
CA ARG A 383 -2.36 17.79 -34.42
C ARG A 383 -1.58 16.75 -33.61
N THR A 384 -1.80 15.45 -33.89
CA THR A 384 -1.12 14.35 -33.19
C THR A 384 0.37 14.28 -33.50
N LYS A 385 0.77 14.59 -34.74
CA LYS A 385 2.19 14.67 -35.11
C LYS A 385 2.85 15.89 -34.46
N TRP A 386 2.16 17.02 -34.44
CA TRP A 386 2.65 18.23 -33.77
C TRP A 386 2.84 18.01 -32.26
N ALA A 387 1.87 17.41 -31.58
CA ALA A 387 1.96 17.09 -30.15
C ALA A 387 3.12 16.15 -29.80
N LYS A 388 3.47 15.22 -30.71
CA LYS A 388 4.58 14.28 -30.51
C LYS A 388 5.94 14.87 -30.87
N GLY A 389 6.00 15.78 -31.84
CA GLY A 389 7.24 16.43 -32.28
C GLY A 389 7.65 17.60 -31.40
N ASP A 390 6.75 18.56 -31.20
CA ASP A 390 7.01 19.82 -30.48
C ASP A 390 6.03 20.00 -29.31
N ASN A 391 6.03 19.03 -28.39
CA ASN A 391 5.07 19.00 -27.27
C ASN A 391 5.07 20.30 -26.44
N LEU A 392 6.22 20.93 -26.19
CA LEU A 392 6.29 22.16 -25.39
C LEU A 392 5.56 23.34 -26.05
N VAL A 393 5.66 23.47 -27.38
CA VAL A 393 5.02 24.54 -28.15
C VAL A 393 3.52 24.23 -28.33
N TYR A 394 3.19 22.96 -28.57
CA TYR A 394 1.81 22.47 -28.60
C TYR A 394 1.07 22.76 -27.29
N GLN A 395 1.71 22.49 -26.15
CA GLN A 395 1.13 22.76 -24.82
C GLN A 395 1.01 24.27 -24.55
N ALA A 396 1.96 25.08 -25.04
CA ALA A 396 1.84 26.54 -24.94
C ALA A 396 0.63 27.04 -25.74
N ALA A 397 0.49 26.65 -27.01
CA ALA A 397 -0.65 26.99 -27.84
C ALA A 397 -2.00 26.49 -27.27
N SER A 398 -2.01 25.32 -26.62
CA SER A 398 -3.20 24.77 -25.98
C SER A 398 -3.63 25.53 -24.73
N ARG A 399 -2.69 26.03 -23.92
CA ARG A 399 -3.00 26.80 -22.71
C ARG A 399 -3.52 28.20 -23.03
N GLU A 400 -2.96 28.83 -24.07
CA GLU A 400 -3.34 30.18 -24.52
C GLU A 400 -4.54 30.17 -25.49
N GLY A 401 -5.05 28.99 -25.86
CA GLY A 401 -6.23 28.86 -26.73
C GLY A 401 -5.95 29.04 -28.23
N TRP A 402 -4.69 29.09 -28.67
CA TRP A 402 -4.28 29.31 -30.06
C TRP A 402 -4.36 28.07 -30.97
N MET A 403 -4.98 26.99 -30.50
CA MET A 403 -4.99 25.70 -31.19
C MET A 403 -5.70 25.73 -32.54
N ASP A 404 -6.76 26.51 -32.67
CA ASP A 404 -7.51 26.58 -33.93
C ASP A 404 -6.76 27.40 -34.98
N GLU A 405 -6.11 28.48 -34.56
CA GLU A 405 -5.25 29.28 -35.42
C GLU A 405 -4.00 28.53 -35.87
N CYS A 406 -3.32 27.85 -34.94
CA CYS A 406 -2.10 27.09 -35.22
C CYS A 406 -2.37 25.82 -36.05
N CYS A 407 -3.58 25.25 -35.99
CA CYS A 407 -3.90 24.00 -36.68
C CYS A 407 -4.88 24.18 -37.84
N SER A 408 -5.11 25.41 -38.30
CA SER A 408 -6.04 25.72 -39.40
C SER A 408 -5.67 25.01 -40.72
N HIS A 409 -4.38 24.81 -40.99
CA HIS A 409 -3.86 24.07 -42.15
C HIS A 409 -3.87 22.55 -41.97
N MET A 410 -4.05 22.06 -40.74
CA MET A 410 -4.04 20.63 -40.45
C MET A 410 -5.42 20.04 -40.68
N LYS A 411 -5.56 19.21 -41.73
CA LYS A 411 -6.81 18.48 -41.99
C LYS A 411 -7.21 17.71 -40.72
N PRO A 412 -8.45 17.87 -40.22
CA PRO A 412 -8.95 17.02 -39.14
C PRO A 412 -8.82 15.57 -39.58
N LEU A 413 -8.18 14.73 -38.75
CA LEU A 413 -8.13 13.29 -38.98
C LEU A 413 -9.55 12.73 -38.86
N ARG A 414 -10.28 12.74 -39.98
CA ARG A 414 -11.65 12.25 -40.15
C ARG A 414 -12.67 12.92 -39.22
N THR A 415 -13.74 13.40 -39.83
CA THR A 415 -15.08 13.27 -39.27
C THR A 415 -15.32 11.79 -38.99
N MET A 416 -14.89 11.31 -37.81
CA MET A 416 -15.55 10.16 -37.21
C MET A 416 -17.01 10.55 -37.18
N LYS A 417 -17.85 9.91 -38.02
CA LYS A 417 -19.30 9.83 -37.75
C LYS A 417 -19.40 9.67 -36.24
N PRO A 418 -20.09 10.57 -35.50
CA PRO A 418 -20.18 10.44 -34.05
C PRO A 418 -20.59 9.00 -33.79
N ARG A 419 -19.74 8.23 -33.10
CA ARG A 419 -20.03 6.82 -32.80
C ARG A 419 -21.47 6.81 -32.31
N ALA A 420 -22.35 6.11 -33.04
CA ALA A 420 -23.78 6.11 -32.76
C ALA A 420 -23.97 6.04 -31.26
N ARG A 421 -24.67 7.02 -30.67
CA ARG A 421 -24.74 7.21 -29.23
C ARG A 421 -25.27 5.90 -28.65
N LYS A 422 -24.37 5.11 -28.03
CA LYS A 422 -24.66 3.72 -27.65
C LYS A 422 -25.83 3.62 -26.65
N TRP A 423 -26.08 4.72 -25.95
CA TRP A 423 -27.16 4.91 -24.99
C TRP A 423 -27.97 6.15 -25.34
N THR A 424 -29.24 5.94 -25.70
CA THR A 424 -30.22 7.00 -25.91
C THR A 424 -31.04 7.20 -24.63
N GLU A 425 -31.86 8.24 -24.58
CA GLU A 425 -32.74 8.52 -23.44
C GLU A 425 -33.69 7.34 -23.21
N GLU A 426 -34.29 6.81 -24.28
CA GLU A 426 -35.26 5.70 -24.25
C GLU A 426 -34.64 4.44 -23.64
N LYS A 427 -33.44 4.07 -24.09
CA LYS A 427 -32.72 2.89 -23.56
C LYS A 427 -32.34 3.03 -22.09
N CYS A 428 -32.02 4.25 -21.66
CA CYS A 428 -31.72 4.50 -20.25
C CYS A 428 -33.00 4.40 -19.40
N MET A 429 -34.13 4.88 -19.91
CA MET A 429 -35.43 4.76 -19.24
C MET A 429 -35.93 3.32 -19.17
N GLU A 430 -35.83 2.55 -20.26
CA GLU A 430 -36.15 1.11 -20.29
C GLU A 430 -35.31 0.31 -19.28
N SER A 431 -34.02 0.62 -19.18
CA SER A 431 -33.12 0.03 -18.18
C SER A 431 -33.56 0.38 -16.77
N ALA A 432 -33.83 1.67 -16.50
CA ALA A 432 -34.21 2.16 -15.19
C ALA A 432 -35.55 1.60 -14.71
N ALA A 433 -36.54 1.48 -15.61
CA ALA A 433 -37.89 0.98 -15.32
C ALA A 433 -37.94 -0.43 -14.73
N LYS A 434 -36.87 -1.22 -14.88
CA LYS A 434 -36.76 -2.58 -14.31
C LYS A 434 -36.53 -2.58 -12.79
N TYR A 435 -36.20 -1.44 -12.18
CA TYR A 435 -35.73 -1.36 -10.80
C TYR A 435 -36.53 -0.37 -9.98
N GLN A 436 -36.92 -0.75 -8.76
CA GLN A 436 -37.75 0.08 -7.88
C GLN A 436 -36.94 1.12 -7.10
N THR A 437 -35.63 0.88 -6.94
CA THR A 437 -34.71 1.76 -6.24
C THR A 437 -33.48 2.10 -7.08
N ARG A 438 -32.91 3.28 -6.79
CA ARG A 438 -31.70 3.78 -7.47
C ARG A 438 -30.47 2.90 -7.20
N SER A 439 -30.41 2.26 -6.03
CA SER A 439 -29.31 1.37 -5.64
C SER A 439 -29.36 0.06 -6.41
N GLU A 440 -30.54 -0.54 -6.53
CA GLU A 440 -30.73 -1.75 -7.34
C GLU A 440 -30.36 -1.51 -8.81
N TRP A 441 -30.77 -0.37 -9.37
CA TRP A 441 -30.40 -0.02 -10.74
C TRP A 441 -28.88 0.17 -10.91
N LEU A 442 -28.22 0.79 -9.94
CA LEU A 442 -26.77 1.00 -9.95
C LEU A 442 -26.01 -0.34 -9.93
N ASP A 443 -26.43 -1.26 -9.06
CA ASP A 443 -25.75 -2.53 -8.83
C ASP A 443 -25.96 -3.52 -9.98
N ALA A 444 -27.16 -3.54 -10.56
CA ALA A 444 -27.51 -4.46 -11.64
C ALA A 444 -27.07 -3.95 -13.04
N GLU A 445 -27.30 -2.67 -13.35
CA GLU A 445 -27.04 -2.10 -14.68
C GLU A 445 -26.21 -0.79 -14.60
N TYR A 446 -25.03 -0.88 -13.97
CA TYR A 446 -24.09 0.23 -13.77
C TYR A 446 -23.79 1.07 -15.02
N ILE A 447 -23.68 0.42 -16.19
CA ILE A 447 -23.34 1.10 -17.45
C ILE A 447 -24.47 2.05 -17.89
N ALA A 448 -25.73 1.59 -17.79
CA ALA A 448 -26.90 2.38 -18.13
C ALA A 448 -27.11 3.52 -17.12
N TYR A 449 -26.97 3.23 -15.83
CA TYR A 449 -27.00 4.22 -14.75
C TYR A 449 -25.98 5.35 -14.98
N LYS A 450 -24.74 4.99 -15.32
CA LYS A 450 -23.67 5.96 -15.58
C LYS A 450 -23.90 6.75 -16.87
N ALA A 451 -24.45 6.11 -17.91
CA ALA A 451 -24.83 6.79 -19.14
C ALA A 451 -25.92 7.83 -18.90
N ALA A 452 -26.96 7.49 -18.15
CA ALA A 452 -28.04 8.40 -17.78
C ALA A 452 -27.52 9.64 -17.03
N LYS A 453 -26.58 9.47 -16.08
CA LYS A 453 -25.92 10.62 -15.41
C LYS A 453 -25.07 11.46 -16.35
N ARG A 454 -24.27 10.81 -17.21
CA ARG A 454 -23.36 11.50 -18.12
C ARG A 454 -24.09 12.36 -19.15
N TYR A 455 -25.26 11.91 -19.60
CA TYR A 455 -26.03 12.57 -20.66
C TYR A 455 -27.24 13.37 -20.15
N GLY A 456 -27.42 13.48 -18.83
CA GLY A 456 -28.48 14.29 -18.22
C GLY A 456 -29.87 13.66 -18.22
N TYR A 457 -30.01 12.37 -18.53
CA TYR A 457 -31.29 11.64 -18.53
C TYR A 457 -31.67 11.11 -17.14
N PHE A 458 -30.79 11.25 -16.16
CA PHE A 458 -30.88 10.59 -14.88
C PHE A 458 -32.19 10.89 -14.14
N ASP A 459 -32.62 12.15 -14.09
CA ASP A 459 -33.82 12.55 -13.33
C ASP A 459 -35.10 11.94 -13.91
N LYS A 460 -35.19 11.83 -15.23
CA LYS A 460 -36.29 11.14 -15.91
C LYS A 460 -36.26 9.64 -15.64
N CYS A 461 -35.07 9.02 -15.69
CA CYS A 461 -34.90 7.59 -15.44
C CYS A 461 -35.29 7.20 -14.01
N VAL A 462 -35.01 8.04 -13.01
CA VAL A 462 -35.28 7.73 -11.59
C VAL A 462 -36.58 8.33 -11.06
N ALA A 463 -37.45 8.87 -11.92
CA ALA A 463 -38.69 9.53 -11.52
C ALA A 463 -39.67 8.56 -10.81
N HIS A 464 -39.75 7.32 -11.27
CA HIS A 464 -40.59 6.26 -10.68
C HIS A 464 -39.93 5.57 -9.48
N MET A 465 -38.64 5.80 -9.23
CA MET A 465 -37.89 5.09 -8.19
C MET A 465 -38.13 5.73 -6.83
N SER A 466 -38.46 4.89 -5.85
CA SER A 466 -38.67 5.31 -4.47
C SER A 466 -37.39 5.94 -3.88
N ARG A 467 -37.51 7.16 -3.35
CA ARG A 467 -36.45 7.78 -2.56
C ARG A 467 -36.59 7.23 -1.13
N LYS A 468 -35.51 6.68 -0.55
CA LYS A 468 -35.49 6.44 0.91
C LYS A 468 -35.78 7.78 1.58
N LEU A 469 -36.90 7.88 2.31
CA LEU A 469 -37.23 9.08 3.08
C LEU A 469 -36.09 9.33 4.06
N LYS A 470 -35.48 10.52 3.98
CA LYS A 470 -34.63 11.01 5.05
C LYS A 470 -35.57 11.46 6.16
N TRP A 471 -35.58 10.73 7.26
CA TRP A 471 -36.30 11.13 8.46
C TRP A 471 -35.68 12.40 9.04
N THR A 472 -36.53 13.37 9.35
CA THR A 472 -36.16 14.60 10.06
C THR A 472 -36.90 14.65 11.38
N LEU A 473 -36.36 15.39 12.35
CA LEU A 473 -37.04 15.60 13.64
C LEU A 473 -38.48 16.10 13.45
N GLU A 474 -38.68 17.11 12.60
CA GLU A 474 -39.99 17.70 12.29
C GLU A 474 -41.00 16.67 11.75
N THR A 475 -40.55 15.78 10.85
CA THR A 475 -41.43 14.74 10.27
C THR A 475 -41.79 13.66 11.27
N CYS A 476 -40.84 13.26 12.13
CA CYS A 476 -41.09 12.33 13.22
C CYS A 476 -42.05 12.93 14.27
N VAL A 477 -41.84 14.19 14.66
CA VAL A 477 -42.68 14.91 15.63
C VAL A 477 -44.11 15.10 15.10
N LYS A 478 -44.27 15.47 13.82
CA LYS A 478 -45.60 15.59 13.20
C LYS A 478 -46.37 14.27 13.20
N LEU A 479 -45.71 13.17 12.84
CA LEU A 479 -46.34 11.84 12.87
C LEU A 479 -46.64 11.37 14.30
N ALA A 480 -45.78 11.70 15.26
CA ALA A 480 -46.01 11.42 16.67
C ALA A 480 -47.19 12.22 17.23
N SER A 481 -47.33 13.51 16.88
CA SER A 481 -48.46 14.33 17.32
C SER A 481 -49.81 13.76 16.89
N ASN A 482 -49.91 13.16 15.70
CA ASN A 482 -51.15 12.52 15.23
C ASN A 482 -51.48 11.19 15.94
N CYS A 483 -50.68 10.77 16.92
CA CYS A 483 -50.91 9.56 17.69
C CYS A 483 -51.29 9.92 19.14
N GLU A 484 -52.27 9.22 19.69
CA GLU A 484 -52.79 9.39 21.06
C GLU A 484 -51.78 8.94 22.13
N SER A 485 -50.85 8.06 21.76
CA SER A 485 -49.79 7.60 22.65
C SER A 485 -48.53 7.26 21.88
N ILE A 486 -47.38 7.29 22.57
CA ILE A 486 -46.10 6.88 21.99
C ILE A 486 -46.11 5.40 21.57
N ARG A 487 -46.95 4.57 22.22
CA ARG A 487 -47.18 3.18 21.83
C ARG A 487 -47.91 3.09 20.49
N GLN A 488 -48.95 3.90 20.30
CA GLN A 488 -49.67 3.98 19.02
C GLN A 488 -48.76 4.52 17.90
N PHE A 489 -47.86 5.47 18.21
CA PHE A 489 -46.84 5.95 17.27
C PHE A 489 -45.86 4.83 16.84
N ARG A 490 -45.43 3.98 17.78
CA ARG A 490 -44.58 2.82 17.47
C ARG A 490 -45.29 1.79 16.58
N GLU A 491 -46.57 1.55 16.84
CA GLU A 491 -47.37 0.55 16.10
C GLU A 491 -47.75 1.04 14.70
N LYS A 492 -48.25 2.29 14.56
CA LYS A 492 -48.68 2.85 13.26
C LYS A 492 -47.53 3.37 12.41
N HIS A 493 -46.45 3.86 13.03
CA HIS A 493 -45.34 4.52 12.34
C HIS A 493 -43.96 3.96 12.78
N ALA A 494 -43.81 2.63 12.75
CA ALA A 494 -42.61 1.92 13.22
C ALA A 494 -41.28 2.42 12.61
N ALA A 495 -41.27 2.80 11.34
CA ALA A 495 -40.08 3.34 10.67
C ALA A 495 -39.70 4.75 11.19
N ALA A 496 -40.68 5.61 11.44
CA ALA A 496 -40.48 6.93 12.01
C ALA A 496 -40.06 6.83 13.48
N TYR A 497 -40.65 5.91 14.25
CA TYR A 497 -40.27 5.61 15.63
C TYR A 497 -38.83 5.11 15.72
N SER A 498 -38.44 4.18 14.84
CA SER A 498 -37.07 3.64 14.80
C SER A 498 -36.05 4.72 14.45
N ALA A 499 -36.39 5.62 13.51
CA ALA A 499 -35.56 6.77 13.20
C ALA A 499 -35.44 7.72 14.40
N ALA A 500 -36.55 8.08 15.04
CA ALA A 500 -36.55 8.92 16.23
C ALA A 500 -35.73 8.29 17.37
N SER A 501 -35.79 6.97 17.55
CA SER A 501 -34.97 6.24 18.52
C SER A 501 -33.48 6.30 18.19
N ASN A 502 -33.10 6.06 16.94
CA ASN A 502 -31.71 6.05 16.51
C ASN A 502 -31.04 7.43 16.57
N TYR A 503 -31.81 8.50 16.32
CA TYR A 503 -31.33 9.88 16.36
C TYR A 503 -31.60 10.61 17.70
N ARG A 504 -32.09 9.89 18.72
CA ARG A 504 -32.43 10.42 20.07
C ARG A 504 -33.52 11.51 20.07
N TRP A 505 -34.47 11.45 19.14
CA TRP A 505 -35.63 12.36 19.01
C TRP A 505 -36.90 11.86 19.72
N LEU A 506 -36.79 10.81 20.55
CA LEU A 506 -37.96 10.22 21.19
C LEU A 506 -38.57 11.14 22.25
N GLU A 507 -37.79 11.98 22.91
CA GLU A 507 -38.29 12.89 23.94
C GLU A 507 -39.16 14.00 23.32
N GLU A 508 -38.74 14.54 22.19
CA GLU A 508 -39.50 15.52 21.41
C GLU A 508 -40.78 14.89 20.83
N CYS A 509 -40.71 13.63 20.38
CA CYS A 509 -41.89 12.90 19.94
C CYS A 509 -42.86 12.59 21.10
N ARG A 510 -42.34 12.27 22.30
CA ARG A 510 -43.16 12.07 23.52
C ARG A 510 -43.82 13.37 23.97
N ALA A 511 -43.09 14.47 23.95
CA ALA A 511 -43.61 15.80 24.29
C ALA A 511 -44.74 16.20 23.35
N ALA A 512 -44.59 15.95 22.05
CA ALA A 512 -45.62 16.25 21.05
C ALA A 512 -46.90 15.41 21.21
N VAL A 513 -46.78 14.16 21.64
CA VAL A 513 -47.93 13.31 22.01
C VAL A 513 -48.62 13.84 23.27
N GLY A 514 -47.84 14.27 24.28
CA GLY A 514 -48.37 14.79 25.54
C GLY A 514 -49.13 16.12 25.41
N LEU A 515 -48.74 16.97 24.46
CA LEU A 515 -49.43 18.23 24.17
C LEU A 515 -50.85 18.02 23.59
N ASN A 516 -51.07 16.92 22.86
CA ASN A 516 -52.39 16.59 22.31
C ASN A 516 -53.38 15.99 23.32
N LEU A 517 -52.94 15.71 24.56
CA LEU A 517 -53.81 15.29 25.65
C LEU A 517 -54.30 16.49 26.51
N GLN A 518 -53.78 17.70 26.26
CA GLN A 518 -54.14 18.93 26.98
C GLN A 518 -54.91 19.95 26.12
N ALA A 519 -55.22 19.63 24.87
CA ALA A 519 -56.12 20.37 23.99
C ALA A 519 -57.39 19.55 23.76
#